data_AF-A0A925W4C6-F1
#
_entry.id   AF-A0A925W4C6-F1
#
_cell.length_a   1.000
_cell.length_b   1.000
_cell.length_c   1.000
_cell.angle_alpha   90.00
_cell.angle_beta   90.00
_cell.angle_gamma   90.00
#
_symmetry.space_group_name_H-M   'P 1'
#
loop_
_entity.id
_entity.type
_entity.pdbx_description
1 polymer ?
#
loop_
_entity_poly.entity_id
_entity_poly.type
_entity_poly.pdbx_seq_one_letter_code
_entity_poly.pdbx_strand_id
1 'polypeptide(L)' 'MGRTLKQWREAFLSYFDTNGASNGGTETVNGLIELHRRIARGVRNRNDHRLRMLLIAGGPAP' A
#
# COMPACT_ATOMS: atom_id res chain seq x y z
N MET A 1 26.24 4.37 -12.34
CA MET A 1 25.61 3.51 -11.31
C MET A 1 25.87 3.95 -9.85
N GLY A 2 26.92 4.73 -9.52
CA GLY A 2 27.22 5.06 -8.11
C GLY A 2 26.52 6.29 -7.48
N ARG A 3 25.88 7.19 -8.25
CA ARG A 3 25.29 8.43 -7.71
C ARG A 3 24.06 8.18 -6.86
N THR A 4 23.15 7.31 -7.33
CA THR A 4 21.93 6.95 -6.61
C THR A 4 22.25 6.23 -5.30
N LEU A 5 23.15 5.24 -5.32
CA LEU A 5 23.59 4.56 -4.10
C LEU A 5 24.24 5.51 -3.07
N LYS A 6 25.06 6.48 -3.53
CA LYS A 6 25.61 7.51 -2.62
C LYS A 6 24.53 8.40 -2.03
N GLN A 7 23.50 8.76 -2.81
CA GLN A 7 22.39 9.60 -2.36
C GLN A 7 21.51 8.93 -1.32
N TRP A 8 21.30 7.61 -1.42
CA TRP A 8 20.42 6.84 -0.54
C TRP A 8 21.14 6.11 0.60
N ARG A 9 22.44 6.40 0.81
CA ARG A 9 23.28 5.72 1.79
C ARG A 9 22.71 5.79 3.22
N GLU A 10 22.22 6.94 3.65
CA GLU A 10 21.67 7.12 5.00
C GLU A 10 20.40 6.30 5.22
N ALA A 11 19.46 6.35 4.27
CA ALA A 11 18.23 5.57 4.32
C ALA A 11 18.50 4.04 4.29
N PHE A 12 19.56 3.62 3.60
CA PHE A 12 19.96 2.22 3.59
C PHE A 12 20.58 1.78 4.93
N LEU A 13 21.42 2.62 5.54
CA LEU A 13 22.04 2.34 6.84
C LEU A 13 21.01 2.35 7.97
N SER A 14 20.00 3.22 7.91
CA SER A 14 18.97 3.32 8.95
C SER A 14 18.18 2.02 9.16
N TYR A 15 18.11 1.13 8.16
CA TYR A 15 17.53 -0.20 8.32
C TYR A 15 18.23 -1.02 9.41
N PHE A 16 19.56 -0.92 9.51
CA PHE A 16 20.35 -1.63 10.50
C PHE A 16 20.30 -0.95 11.88
N ASP A 17 20.31 0.39 11.93
CA ASP A 17 20.16 1.16 13.18
C ASP A 17 18.78 0.99 13.83
N THR A 18 17.74 0.73 13.04
CA THR A 18 16.35 0.55 13.51
C THR A 18 15.99 -0.90 13.82
N ASN A 19 16.98 -1.80 13.91
CA ASN A 19 16.78 -3.23 14.13
C ASN A 19 15.85 -3.89 13.07
N GLY A 20 16.00 -3.46 11.81
CA GLY A 20 15.26 -4.01 10.67
C GLY A 20 13.93 -3.32 10.37
N ALA A 21 13.73 -2.05 10.77
CA ALA A 21 12.51 -1.34 10.39
C ALA A 21 12.46 -1.18 8.87
N SER A 22 11.34 -1.61 8.28
CA SER A 22 11.15 -1.70 6.84
C SER A 22 9.94 -0.89 6.40
N ASN A 23 9.97 -0.45 5.15
CA ASN A 23 8.84 0.19 4.48
C ASN A 23 7.70 -0.80 4.13
N GLY A 24 7.85 -2.09 4.44
CA GLY A 24 6.89 -3.14 4.12
C GLY A 24 5.46 -2.89 4.63
N GLY A 25 5.30 -2.27 5.80
CA GLY A 25 3.97 -1.89 6.32
C GLY A 25 3.28 -0.83 5.44
N THR A 26 4.03 0.19 5.02
CA THR A 26 3.55 1.23 4.09
C THR A 26 3.24 0.64 2.73
N GLU A 27 4.08 -0.26 2.22
CA GLU A 27 3.86 -0.95 0.94
C GLU A 27 2.61 -1.82 0.96
N THR A 28 2.36 -2.50 2.08
CA THR A 28 1.14 -3.29 2.29
C THR A 28 -0.11 -2.40 2.20
N VAL A 29 -0.11 -1.25 2.88
CA VAL A 29 -1.23 -0.28 2.81
C VAL A 29 -1.39 0.29 1.39
N ASN A 30 -0.29 0.65 0.73
CA ASN A 30 -0.34 1.13 -0.65
C ASN A 30 -0.89 0.07 -1.61
N GLY A 31 -0.49 -1.19 -1.45
CA GLY A 31 -1.01 -2.33 -2.22
C GLY A 31 -2.52 -2.50 -2.04
N LEU A 32 -3.02 -2.37 -0.80
CA LEU A 32 -4.46 -2.39 -0.52
C LEU A 32 -5.18 -1.22 -1.22
N ILE A 33 -4.66 0.00 -1.14
CA ILE A 33 -5.26 1.17 -1.82
C ILE A 33 -5.30 0.95 -3.34
N GLU A 34 -4.23 0.43 -3.92
CA GLU A 34 -4.14 0.15 -5.36
C GLU A 34 -5.16 -0.93 -5.76
N LEU A 35 -5.27 -2.02 -5.00
CA LEU A 35 -6.27 -3.07 -5.23
C LEU A 35 -7.70 -2.49 -5.24
N HIS A 36 -8.04 -1.66 -4.24
CA HIS A 36 -9.35 -1.02 -4.18
C HIS A 36 -9.59 -0.11 -5.40
N ARG A 37 -8.60 0.68 -5.81
CA ARG A 37 -8.71 1.49 -7.05
C ARG A 37 -8.91 0.61 -8.28
N ARG A 38 -8.21 -0.52 -8.39
CA ARG A 38 -8.35 -1.46 -9.52
C ARG A 38 -9.77 -2.00 -9.63
N ILE A 39 -10.38 -2.38 -8.52
CA ILE A 39 -11.72 -2.96 -8.48
C ILE A 39 -12.82 -1.90 -8.67
N ALA A 40 -12.55 -0.66 -8.28
CA ALA A 40 -13.44 0.48 -8.47
C ALA A 40 -13.47 1.00 -9.92
N ARG A 41 -12.52 0.62 -10.78
CA ARG A 41 -12.53 1.06 -12.19
C ARG A 41 -13.80 0.62 -12.90
N GLY A 42 -14.43 1.54 -13.62
CA GLY A 42 -15.66 1.30 -14.38
C GLY A 42 -16.95 1.34 -13.55
N VAL A 43 -16.85 1.48 -12.22
CA VAL A 43 -18.02 1.63 -11.35
C VAL A 43 -18.50 3.08 -11.40
N ARG A 44 -19.74 3.27 -11.86
CA ARG A 44 -20.38 4.61 -11.94
C ARG A 44 -21.30 4.89 -10.76
N ASN A 45 -21.72 3.87 -10.03
CA ASN A 45 -22.69 3.97 -8.94
C ASN A 45 -22.03 3.82 -7.57
N ARG A 46 -22.30 4.76 -6.65
CA ARG A 46 -21.71 4.79 -5.31
C ARG A 46 -22.05 3.55 -4.47
N ASN A 47 -23.26 3.00 -4.63
CA ASN A 47 -23.69 1.83 -3.86
C ASN A 47 -22.94 0.57 -4.29
N ASP A 48 -22.73 0.38 -5.60
CA ASP A 48 -21.93 -0.72 -6.15
C ASP A 48 -20.46 -0.60 -5.71
N HIS A 49 -19.92 0.62 -5.72
CA HIS A 49 -18.57 0.89 -5.23
C HIS A 49 -18.44 0.49 -3.74
N ARG A 50 -19.38 0.93 -2.90
CA ARG A 50 -19.37 0.60 -1.46
C ARG A 50 -19.47 -0.91 -1.21
N LEU A 51 -20.32 -1.63 -1.95
CA LEU A 51 -20.47 -3.07 -1.80
C LEU A 51 -19.17 -3.81 -2.14
N ARG A 52 -18.51 -3.43 -3.24
CA ARG A 52 -17.21 -4.01 -3.62
C ARG A 52 -16.12 -3.73 -2.61
N MET A 53 -16.04 -2.50 -2.09
CA MET A 53 -15.09 -2.14 -1.03
C MET A 53 -15.31 -3.00 0.23
N LEU A 54 -16.56 -3.20 0.63
CA LEU A 54 -16.89 -4.03 1.79
C LEU A 54 -16.54 -5.51 1.58
N LEU A 55 -16.81 -6.07 0.40
CA LEU A 55 -16.46 -7.45 0.07
C LEU A 55 -14.95 -7.71 0.13
N ILE A 56 -14.13 -6.78 -0.35
CA ILE A 56 -12.66 -6.89 -0.29
C ILE A 56 -12.14 -6.79 1.15
N ALA A 57 -12.79 -5.96 1.97
CA ALA A 57 -12.39 -5.72 3.36
C ALA A 57 -12.85 -6.81 4.35
N GLY A 58 -13.53 -7.87 3.90
CA GLY A 58 -14.01 -8.96 4.76
C GLY A 58 -15.53 -9.03 4.96
N GLY A 59 -16.30 -8.31 4.15
CA GLY A 59 -17.77 -8.25 4.21
C GLY A 59 -18.29 -7.14 5.13
N PRO A 60 -19.59 -6.80 5.05
CA PRO A 60 -20.20 -5.99 6.09
C PRO A 60 -20.08 -6.74 7.42
N ALA A 61 -19.59 -6.06 8.46
CA ALA A 61 -19.71 -6.57 9.82
C ALA A 61 -21.20 -6.85 10.12
N PRO A 62 -21.51 -7.92 10.88
CA PRO A 62 -22.89 -8.29 11.22
C PRO A 62 -23.64 -7.18 11.95
#